data_AF-A0A1M6MW43-F1
#
_entry.id   AF-A0A1M6MW43-F1
#
_cell.length_a   1.000
_cell.length_b   1.000
_cell.length_c   1.000
_cell.angle_alpha   90.00
_cell.angle_beta   90.00
_cell.angle_gamma   90.00
#
_symmetry.space_group_name_H-M   'P 1'
#
loop_
_entity.id
_entity.type
_entity.pdbx_description
1 polymer ?
#
loop_
_entity_poly.entity_id
_entity_poly.type
_entity_poly.pdbx_seq_one_letter_code
_entity_poly.pdbx_strand_id
1 'polypeptide(L)'
;MPSSNISFFLKFIKKRSFYYHVKYKYYVNYFLAFLLIIPLAIDGGLQYLGFFTSNNPRRFVTGILGGIATIIFLKSAIDLGYYHGKIVKNWLK
;
A
#
# COMPACT_ATOMS: atom_id res chain seq x y z
N MET A 1 12.03 29.63 35.31
CA MET A 1 11.09 28.55 34.92
C MET A 1 11.46 28.01 33.53
N PRO A 2 12.39 27.05 33.41
CA PRO A 2 12.91 26.54 32.12
C PRO A 2 12.22 25.25 31.62
N SER A 3 11.30 24.67 32.40
CA SER A 3 10.73 23.34 32.16
C SER A 3 9.74 23.26 30.98
N SER A 4 9.17 24.38 30.53
CA SER A 4 8.21 24.43 29.42
C SER A 4 8.87 24.22 28.05
N ASN A 5 10.06 24.78 27.83
CA ASN A 5 10.79 24.68 26.55
C ASN A 5 11.30 23.27 26.28
N ILE A 6 11.74 22.56 27.32
CA ILE A 6 12.25 21.18 27.21
C ILE A 6 11.10 20.22 26.88
N SER A 7 9.94 20.38 27.54
CA SER A 7 8.73 19.61 27.26
C SER A 7 8.27 19.78 25.81
N PHE A 8 8.26 21.01 25.30
CA PHE A 8 7.91 21.32 23.92
C PHE A 8 8.84 20.64 22.91
N PHE A 9 10.15 20.72 23.14
CA PHE A 9 11.17 20.12 22.27
C PHE A 9 11.09 18.59 22.23
N LEU A 10 10.88 17.95 23.39
CA LEU A 10 10.69 16.49 23.47
C LEU A 10 9.42 16.03 22.75
N LYS A 11 8.33 16.81 22.84
CA LYS A 11 7.08 16.55 22.12
C LYS A 11 7.27 16.63 20.61
N PHE A 12 8.07 17.60 20.15
CA PHE A 12 8.44 17.76 18.74
C PHE A 12 9.27 16.57 18.22
N ILE A 13 10.28 16.14 18.97
CA ILE A 13 11.11 14.98 18.61
C ILE A 13 10.27 13.68 18.56
N LYS A 14 9.43 13.42 19.56
CA LYS A 14 8.54 12.24 19.57
C LYS A 14 7.57 12.24 18.39
N LYS A 15 6.97 13.39 18.07
CA LYS A 15 6.06 13.54 16.93
C LYS A 15 6.77 13.26 15.60
N ARG A 16 8.01 13.74 15.46
CA ARG A 16 8.84 13.52 14.27
C ARG A 16 9.27 12.04 14.17
N SER A 17 9.78 11.46 15.25
CA SER A 17 10.18 10.04 15.32
C SER A 17 9.04 9.08 14.99
N PHE A 18 7.83 9.32 15.52
CA PHE A 18 6.64 8.56 15.16
C PHE A 18 6.32 8.66 13.67
N TYR A 19 6.41 9.86 13.08
CA TYR A 19 6.21 10.07 11.65
C TYR A 19 7.20 9.26 10.79
N TYR A 20 8.48 9.21 11.19
CA TYR A 20 9.48 8.40 10.51
C TYR A 20 9.20 6.90 10.64
N HIS A 21 8.79 6.44 11.83
CA HIS A 21 8.53 5.03 12.07
C HIS A 21 7.36 4.49 11.23
N VAL A 22 6.30 5.29 11.06
CA VAL A 22 5.16 4.92 10.21
C VAL A 22 5.52 4.96 8.72
N LYS A 23 6.34 5.93 8.28
CA LYS A 23 6.74 6.09 6.87
C LYS A 23 7.67 4.97 6.38
N TYR A 24 8.58 4.46 7.22
CA TYR A 24 9.59 3.47 6.82
C TYR A 24 9.22 2.01 7.12
N LYS A 25 8.25 1.73 7.99
CA LYS A 25 7.88 0.35 8.35
C LYS A 25 7.11 -0.38 7.24
N TYR A 26 6.57 0.34 6.25
CA TYR A 26 5.76 -0.25 5.19
C TYR A 26 6.13 0.30 3.81
N TYR A 27 7.37 0.06 3.37
CA TYR A 27 7.73 0.27 1.97
C TYR A 27 6.88 -0.65 1.08
N VAL A 28 5.85 -0.08 0.46
CA VAL A 28 5.02 -0.79 -0.50
C VAL A 28 5.71 -0.74 -1.86
N ASN A 29 6.13 -1.90 -2.36
CA ASN A 29 6.76 -2.00 -3.67
C ASN A 29 5.68 -2.10 -4.78
N TYR A 30 5.32 -0.94 -5.34
CA TYR A 30 4.35 -0.86 -6.44
C TYR A 30 4.79 -1.59 -7.69
N PHE A 31 6.09 -1.60 -7.99
CA PHE A 31 6.63 -2.31 -9.15
C PHE A 31 6.35 -3.82 -9.03
N LEU A 32 6.55 -4.39 -7.84
CA LEU A 32 6.20 -5.78 -7.55
C LEU A 32 4.70 -6.04 -7.70
N ALA A 33 3.83 -5.13 -7.22
CA ALA A 33 2.38 -5.29 -7.37
C ALA A 33 1.95 -5.32 -8.84
N PHE A 34 2.49 -4.42 -9.67
CA PHE A 34 2.22 -4.42 -11.11
C PHE A 34 2.76 -5.69 -11.78
N LEU A 35 3.98 -6.12 -11.43
CA LEU A 35 4.56 -7.34 -11.99
C LEU A 35 3.73 -8.60 -11.66
N LEU A 36 3.11 -8.65 -10.48
CA LEU A 36 2.30 -9.78 -10.03
C LEU A 36 0.87 -9.78 -10.60
N ILE A 37 0.28 -8.62 -10.93
CA ILE A 37 -1.08 -8.56 -11.50
C ILE A 37 -1.09 -8.82 -13.01
N ILE A 38 0.00 -8.53 -13.72
CA ILE A 38 0.12 -8.71 -15.18
C ILE A 38 -0.18 -10.17 -15.61
N PRO A 39 0.39 -11.22 -14.98
CA PRO A 39 0.06 -12.60 -15.32
C PRO A 39 -1.43 -12.92 -15.21
N LEU A 40 -2.12 -12.41 -14.19
CA LEU A 40 -3.57 -12.58 -14.05
C LEU A 40 -4.33 -11.87 -15.16
N ALA A 41 -3.96 -10.61 -15.46
CA ALA A 41 -4.62 -9.82 -16.49
C ALA A 41 -4.46 -10.43 -17.89
N ILE A 42 -3.25 -10.91 -18.22
CA ILE A 42 -2.98 -11.58 -19.49
C ILE A 42 -3.68 -12.93 -19.55
N ASP A 43 -3.55 -13.78 -18.53
CA ASP A 43 -4.17 -15.11 -18.52
C ASP A 43 -5.70 -15.02 -18.59
N GLY A 44 -6.31 -14.19 -17.75
CA GLY A 44 -7.76 -13.96 -17.74
C GLY A 44 -8.25 -13.27 -19.02
N GLY A 45 -7.50 -12.31 -19.55
CA GLY A 45 -7.85 -11.58 -20.78
C GLY A 45 -7.77 -12.47 -22.02
N LEU A 46 -6.68 -13.22 -22.19
CA LEU A 46 -6.54 -14.16 -23.31
C LEU A 46 -7.55 -15.31 -23.23
N GLN A 47 -7.86 -15.76 -22.01
CA GLN A 47 -8.94 -16.71 -21.78
C GLN A 47 -10.31 -16.13 -22.18
N TYR A 48 -10.62 -14.90 -21.77
CA TYR A 48 -11.88 -14.24 -22.08
C TYR A 48 -12.08 -14.06 -23.59
N LEU A 49 -11.00 -13.78 -24.33
CA LEU A 49 -10.98 -13.66 -25.78
C LEU A 49 -10.98 -15.02 -26.51
N GLY A 50 -10.93 -16.14 -25.79
CA GLY A 50 -11.04 -17.48 -26.38
C GLY A 50 -9.76 -18.01 -27.04
N PHE A 51 -8.59 -17.40 -26.79
CA PHE A 51 -7.32 -17.86 -27.38
C PHE A 51 -6.91 -19.26 -26.91
N PHE A 52 -7.31 -19.66 -25.71
CA PHE A 52 -7.06 -20.99 -25.17
C PHE A 52 -8.05 -21.36 -24.06
N THR A 53 -8.21 -22.66 -23.82
CA THR A 53 -9.02 -23.18 -22.71
C THR A 53 -8.31 -23.01 -21.37
N SER A 54 -9.09 -22.80 -20.30
CA SER A 54 -8.51 -22.75 -18.96
C SER A 54 -8.04 -24.09 -18.47
N ASN A 55 -6.85 -24.06 -17.88
CA ASN A 55 -6.37 -25.18 -17.09
C ASN A 55 -6.43 -24.79 -15.60
N ASN A 56 -6.91 -25.69 -14.75
CA ASN A 56 -7.05 -25.44 -13.30
C ASN A 56 -5.72 -25.02 -12.63
N PRO A 57 -4.55 -25.62 -12.95
CA PRO A 57 -3.29 -25.18 -12.36
C PRO A 57 -2.91 -23.74 -12.75
N ARG A 58 -3.19 -23.34 -14.00
CA ARG A 58 -2.86 -21.99 -14.48
C ARG A 58 -3.69 -20.94 -13.75
N ARG A 59 -5.01 -21.14 -13.65
CA ARG A 59 -5.92 -20.29 -12.85
C ARG A 59 -5.49 -20.18 -11.39
N PHE A 60 -5.04 -21.28 -10.81
CA PHE A 60 -4.59 -21.29 -9.41
C PHE A 60 -3.35 -20.41 -9.23
N VAL A 61 -2.33 -20.57 -10.08
CA VAL A 61 -1.10 -19.78 -10.01
C VAL A 61 -1.34 -18.30 -10.30
N THR A 62 -2.04 -17.98 -11.39
CA THR A 62 -2.34 -16.59 -11.76
C THR A 62 -3.25 -15.92 -10.73
N GLY A 63 -4.18 -16.68 -10.15
CA GLY A 63 -5.02 -16.26 -9.03
C GLY A 63 -4.23 -15.92 -7.77
N ILE A 64 -3.27 -16.75 -7.36
CA ILE A 64 -2.42 -16.45 -6.19
C ILE A 64 -1.59 -15.18 -6.41
N LEU A 65 -0.94 -15.06 -7.57
CA LEU A 65 -0.12 -13.90 -7.89
C LEU A 65 -0.96 -12.61 -7.90
N GLY A 66 -2.12 -12.65 -8.55
CA GLY A 66 -3.06 -11.53 -8.56
C GLY A 66 -3.64 -11.21 -7.18
N GLY A 67 -3.88 -12.22 -6.34
CA GLY A 67 -4.30 -12.04 -4.96
C GLY A 67 -3.27 -11.28 -4.11
N ILE A 68 -1.99 -11.66 -4.22
CA ILE A 68 -0.90 -10.95 -3.54
C ILE A 68 -0.82 -9.49 -4.02
N ALA A 69 -0.88 -9.26 -5.34
CA ALA A 69 -0.91 -7.91 -5.91
C ALA A 69 -2.08 -7.08 -5.38
N THR A 70 -3.26 -7.69 -5.30
CA THR A 70 -4.49 -7.04 -4.81
C THR A 70 -4.35 -6.58 -3.36
N ILE A 71 -3.76 -7.40 -2.48
CA ILE A 71 -3.50 -7.01 -1.08
C ILE A 71 -2.58 -5.79 -1.02
N ILE A 72 -1.56 -5.73 -1.89
CA ILE A 72 -0.63 -4.61 -1.96
C ILE A 72 -1.36 -3.32 -2.40
N PHE A 73 -2.20 -3.40 -3.43
CA PHE A 73 -3.00 -2.25 -3.88
C PHE A 73 -4.00 -1.79 -2.81
N LEU A 74 -4.68 -2.73 -2.14
CA LEU A 74 -5.64 -2.40 -1.08
C LEU A 74 -4.97 -1.66 0.08
N LYS A 75 -3.81 -2.17 0.54
CA LYS A 75 -3.03 -1.48 1.57
C LYS A 75 -2.63 -0.08 1.13
N SER A 76 -2.22 0.08 -0.11
CA SER A 76 -1.83 1.39 -0.67
C SER A 76 -3.00 2.38 -0.70
N ALA A 77 -4.20 1.92 -1.07
CA ALA A 77 -5.41 2.74 -1.05
C ALA A 77 -5.78 3.18 0.37
N ILE A 78 -5.67 2.27 1.35
CA ILE A 78 -5.90 2.58 2.77
C ILE A 78 -4.89 3.62 3.28
N ASP A 79 -3.60 3.43 2.99
CA ASP A 79 -2.55 4.35 3.38
C ASP A 79 -2.80 5.75 2.79
N LEU A 80 -3.09 5.81 1.48
CA LEU A 80 -3.42 7.06 0.78
C LEU A 80 -4.57 7.80 1.47
N GLY A 81 -5.69 7.09 1.74
CA GLY A 81 -6.84 7.67 2.42
C GLY A 81 -6.52 8.16 3.83
N TYR A 82 -5.78 7.38 4.61
CA TYR A 82 -5.39 7.75 5.97
C TYR A 82 -4.48 8.97 6.03
N TYR A 83 -3.45 9.04 5.17
CA TYR A 83 -2.53 10.18 5.14
C TYR A 83 -3.20 11.43 4.59
N HIS A 84 -4.01 11.30 3.54
CA HIS A 84 -4.76 12.42 3.00
C HIS A 84 -5.72 12.99 4.05
N GLY A 85 -6.48 12.14 4.75
CA GLY A 85 -7.36 12.57 5.83
C GLY A 85 -6.63 13.29 6.97
N LYS A 86 -5.43 12.84 7.34
CA LYS A 86 -4.58 13.54 8.32
C LYS A 86 -4.14 14.92 7.85
N ILE A 87 -3.80 15.07 6.56
CA ILE A 87 -3.41 16.36 5.99
C ILE A 87 -4.60 17.31 6.05
N VAL A 88 -5.75 16.91 5.52
CA VAL A 88 -6.98 17.74 5.52
C VAL A 88 -7.39 18.16 6.94
N LYS A 89 -7.36 17.23 7.90
CA LYS A 89 -7.65 17.55 9.30
C LYS A 89 -6.70 18.60 9.90
N ASN A 90 -5.44 18.64 9.48
CA ASN A 90 -4.50 19.65 9.94
C ASN A 90 -4.70 21.00 9.24
N TRP A 91 -5.26 21.02 8.03
CA TRP A 91 -5.60 22.25 7.31
C TRP A 91 -6.86 22.93 7.86
N LEU A 92 -7.80 22.15 8.41
CA LEU A 92 -9.05 22.65 8.98
C LEU A 92 -8.93 23.12 10.45
N LYS A 93 -7.73 23.04 11.04
CA LYS A 93 -7.43 23.47 12.41
C LYS A 93 -6.60 24.73 12.40
#